data_AF-A0A954G8K3-F1
#
_entry.id   AF-A0A954G8K3-F1
#
_cell.length_a   1.000
_cell.length_b   1.000
_cell.length_c   1.000
_cell.angle_alpha   90.00
_cell.angle_beta   90.00
_cell.angle_gamma   90.00
#
_symmetry.space_group_name_H-M   'P 1'
#
loop_
_entity.id
_entity.type
_entity.pdbx_description
1 polymer ?
#
loop_
_entity_poly.entity_id
_entity_poly.type
_entity_poly.pdbx_seq_one_letter_code
_entity_poly.pdbx_strand_id
1 'polypeptide(L)' 'MSIQRPVVEVIDKSMVELLQRQSPEERLLIAAEMWETARVMVRGSLAQEHPEWNESTLNREVAKRLCHREVRHLYE' A
#
# COMPACT_ATOMS: atom_id res chain seq x y z
N MET A 1 4.41 11.99 21.52
CA MET A 1 4.73 10.71 20.85
C MET A 1 6.04 10.87 20.12
N SER A 2 7.07 10.13 20.50
CA SER A 2 8.32 10.05 19.74
C SER A 2 8.12 9.13 18.55
N ILE A 3 8.37 9.63 17.33
CA ILE A 3 8.41 8.78 16.13
C ILE A 3 9.65 7.90 16.28
N GLN A 4 9.48 6.63 16.66
CA GLN A 4 10.57 5.67 16.64
C GLN A 4 10.94 5.42 15.18
N ARG A 5 12.24 5.43 14.88
CA ARG A 5 12.74 5.03 13.56
C ARG A 5 12.23 3.61 13.27
N PRO A 6 11.64 3.36 12.08
CA PRO A 6 11.30 2.00 11.71
C PRO A 6 12.58 1.16 11.77
N VAL A 7 12.54 0.10 12.57
CA VAL A 7 13.54 -0.95 12.49
C VAL A 7 13.27 -1.66 11.18
N VAL A 8 14.07 -1.35 10.15
CA VAL A 8 14.07 -2.15 8.93
C VAL A 8 14.74 -3.46 9.32
N GLU A 9 13.94 -4.50 9.54
CA GLU A 9 14.46 -5.84 9.77
C GLU A 9 15.38 -6.20 8.59
N VAL A 10 16.62 -6.57 8.91
CA VAL A 10 17.57 -7.04 7.88
C VAL A 10 17.04 -8.38 7.38
N ILE A 11 16.58 -8.40 6.13
CA ILE A 11 16.10 -9.63 5.50
C ILE A 11 17.24 -10.64 5.45
N ASP A 12 16.96 -11.89 5.85
CA ASP A 12 17.93 -12.98 5.79
C ASP A 12 18.45 -13.16 4.35
N LYS A 13 19.76 -13.41 4.21
CA LYS A 13 20.40 -13.54 2.89
C LYS A 13 19.75 -14.61 2.02
N SER A 14 19.33 -15.73 2.62
CA SER A 14 18.65 -16.81 1.88
C SER A 14 17.31 -16.34 1.30
N MET A 15 16.57 -15.50 2.02
CA MET A 15 15.33 -14.91 1.54
C MET A 15 15.59 -13.90 0.42
N VAL A 16 16.65 -13.09 0.52
CA VAL A 16 17.07 -12.18 -0.55
C VAL A 16 17.36 -12.95 -1.85
N GLU A 17 18.10 -14.05 -1.76
CA GLU A 17 18.42 -14.89 -2.92
C GLU A 17 17.15 -15.49 -3.55
N LEU A 18 16.18 -15.93 -2.75
CA LEU A 18 14.90 -16.43 -3.25
C LEU A 18 14.09 -15.33 -3.94
N LEU A 19 13.98 -14.15 -3.34
CA LEU A 19 13.26 -13.01 -3.93
C LEU A 19 13.91 -12.53 -5.24
N GLN A 20 15.24 -12.60 -5.34
CA GLN A 20 15.97 -12.27 -6.57
C GLN A 20 15.72 -13.26 -7.71
N ARG A 21 15.32 -14.50 -7.40
CA ARG A 21 15.05 -15.55 -8.40
C ARG A 21 13.62 -15.53 -8.92
N GLN A 22 12.75 -14.70 -8.35
CA GLN A 22 11.37 -14.58 -8.81
C GLN A 22 11.30 -14.06 -10.24
N SER A 23 10.41 -14.63 -11.03
CA SER A 23 10.15 -14.16 -12.37
C SER A 23 9.53 -12.76 -12.34
N PRO A 24 9.66 -11.97 -13.43
CA PRO A 24 8.98 -10.68 -13.53
C PRO A 24 7.46 -10.79 -13.28
N GLU A 25 6.82 -11.87 -13.74
CA GLU A 25 5.39 -12.12 -13.57
C GLU A 25 5.03 -12.38 -12.10
N GLU A 26 5.81 -13.21 -11.40
CA GLU A 26 5.62 -13.48 -9.97
C GLU A 26 5.76 -12.20 -9.13
N ARG A 27 6.76 -11.37 -9.45
CA ARG A 27 6.97 -10.08 -8.77
C ARG A 27 5.80 -9.12 -8.98
N LEU A 28 5.25 -9.06 -10.20
CA LEU A 28 4.08 -8.24 -10.50
C LEU A 28 2.83 -8.75 -9.79
N LEU A 29 2.65 -10.08 -9.72
CA LEU A 29 1.52 -10.68 -9.00
C LEU A 29 1.57 -10.33 -7.51
N ILE A 30 2.73 -10.48 -6.88
CA ILE A 30 2.94 -10.11 -5.47
C ILE A 30 2.65 -8.62 -5.27
N ALA A 31 3.16 -7.75 -6.15
CA ALA A 31 2.90 -6.31 -6.05
C ALA A 31 1.40 -5.99 -6.17
N ALA A 32 0.67 -6.66 -7.06
CA ALA A 32 -0.77 -6.48 -7.23
C ALA A 32 -1.56 -6.95 -6.00
N GLU A 33 -1.22 -8.10 -5.44
CA GLU A 33 -1.87 -8.63 -4.22
C GLU A 33 -1.60 -7.74 -3.00
N MET A 34 -0.36 -7.25 -2.86
CA MET A 34 0.01 -6.28 -1.82
C MET A 34 -0.78 -4.97 -1.98
N TRP A 35 -0.98 -4.50 -3.21
CA TRP A 35 -1.77 -3.31 -3.50
C TRP A 35 -3.24 -3.46 -3.09
N GLU A 36 -3.89 -4.58 -3.46
CA GLU A 36 -5.28 -4.84 -3.06
C GLU A 36 -5.42 -4.96 -1.54
N THR A 37 -4.47 -5.62 -0.88
CA THR A 37 -4.45 -5.73 0.58
C THR A 37 -4.35 -4.35 1.24
N ALA A 38 -3.41 -3.52 0.79
CA ALA A 38 -3.26 -2.16 1.29
C ALA A 38 -4.54 -1.33 1.07
N ARG A 39 -5.19 -1.49 -0.09
CA ARG A 39 -6.45 -0.80 -0.40
C ARG A 39 -7.58 -1.17 0.55
N VAL A 40 -7.76 -2.46 0.85
CA VAL A 40 -8.77 -2.93 1.81
C VAL A 40 -8.51 -2.37 3.20
N MET A 41 -7.26 -2.43 3.67
CA MET A 41 -6.88 -1.94 5.00
C MET A 41 -7.11 -0.43 5.15
N VAL A 42 -6.62 0.37 4.19
CA VAL A 42 -6.77 1.84 4.22
C VAL A 42 -8.25 2.23 4.15
N ARG A 43 -9.01 1.60 3.25
CA ARG A 43 -10.45 1.88 3.13
C ARG A 43 -11.21 1.54 4.41
N GLY A 44 -10.92 0.39 5.03
CA GLY A 44 -11.53 -0.02 6.30
C GLY A 44 -11.24 0.96 7.43
N SER A 45 -9.98 1.36 7.59
CA SER A 45 -9.57 2.36 8.60
C SER A 45 -10.31 3.69 8.40
N LEU A 46 -10.33 4.21 7.16
CA LEU A 46 -10.99 5.48 6.87
C LEU A 46 -12.51 5.42 7.05
N ALA A 47 -13.15 4.32 6.67
CA ALA A 47 -14.59 4.16 6.86
C ALA A 47 -14.97 4.11 8.36
N GLN A 48 -14.09 3.54 9.19
CA GLN A 48 -14.28 3.51 10.64
C GLN A 48 -14.03 4.89 11.28
N GLU A 49 -12.98 5.60 10.85
CA GLU A 49 -12.62 6.92 11.38
C GLU A 49 -13.59 8.03 10.93
N HIS A 50 -14.19 7.87 9.73
CA HIS A 50 -15.05 8.87 9.09
C HIS A 50 -16.37 8.25 8.60
N PRO A 51 -17.27 7.82 9.51
CA PRO A 51 -18.54 7.19 9.14
C PRO A 51 -19.50 8.14 8.40
N GLU A 52 -19.27 9.44 8.45
CA GLU A 52 -20.05 10.47 7.75
C GLU A 52 -19.67 10.61 6.27
N TRP A 53 -18.55 10.03 5.83
CA TRP A 53 -18.10 10.15 4.44
C TRP A 53 -18.93 9.29 3.50
N ASN A 54 -19.28 9.89 2.36
CA ASN A 54 -19.85 9.13 1.25
C ASN A 54 -18.76 8.34 0.50
N GLU A 55 -19.21 7.35 -0.28
CA GLU A 55 -18.34 6.46 -1.06
C GLU A 55 -17.37 7.19 -1.99
N SER A 56 -17.79 8.29 -2.60
CA SER A 56 -16.94 9.09 -3.49
C SER A 56 -15.77 9.73 -2.74
N THR A 57 -16.05 10.32 -1.58
CA THR A 57 -15.05 10.95 -0.72
C THR A 57 -14.08 9.90 -0.16
N LEU A 58 -14.61 8.77 0.30
CA LEU A 58 -13.82 7.65 0.79
C LEU A 58 -12.86 7.13 -0.29
N ASN A 59 -13.36 6.88 -1.51
CA ASN A 59 -12.52 6.39 -2.61
C ASN A 59 -11.42 7.37 -3.00
N ARG A 60 -11.73 8.68 -3.05
CA ARG A 60 -10.72 9.72 -3.33
C ARG A 60 -9.62 9.74 -2.28
N GLU A 61 -9.99 9.65 -1.00
CA GLU A 61 -9.02 9.68 0.10
C GLU A 61 -8.20 8.38 0.22
N VAL A 62 -8.76 7.23 -0.17
CA VAL A 62 -8.02 5.97 -0.35
C VAL A 62 -7.00 6.11 -1.46
N ALA A 63 -7.42 6.55 -2.66
CA ALA A 63 -6.52 6.75 -3.80
C ALA A 63 -5.39 7.73 -3.46
N LYS A 64 -5.69 8.82 -2.75
CA LYS A 64 -4.71 9.83 -2.33
C LYS A 64 -3.62 9.27 -1.40
N ARG A 65 -3.93 8.25 -0.60
CA ARG A 65 -2.99 7.61 0.35
C ARG A 65 -2.19 6.48 -0.29
N LEU A 66 -2.78 5.73 -1.21
CA LEU A 66 -2.09 4.65 -1.92
C LEU A 66 -1.22 5.16 -3.07
N CYS A 67 -1.65 6.22 -3.76
CA CYS A 67 -0.93 6.78 -4.90
C CYS A 67 0.06 7.86 -4.44
N HIS A 68 1.32 7.73 -4.87
CA HIS A 68 2.32 8.80 -4.74
C HIS A 68 1.85 10.06 -5.48
N ARG A 69 2.29 11.26 -5.06
CA ARG A 69 1.85 12.55 -5.65
C ARG A 69 2.06 12.60 -7.17
N GLU A 70 3.10 11.95 -7.66
CA GLU A 70 3.43 11.89 -9.08
C GLU A 70 2.40 11.09 -9.90
N VAL A 71 1.61 10.21 -9.31
CA VAL A 71 0.52 9.47 -10.00
C VAL A 71 -0.82 10.20 -9.85
N ARG A 72 -0.90 11.21 -8.98
CA ARG A 72 -2.15 11.91 -8.62
C ARG A 72 -2.74 12.73 -9.77
N HIS A 73 -1.90 13.30 -10.62
CA HIS A 73 -2.33 14.09 -11.80
C HIS A 73 -3.10 13.28 -12.85
N LEU A 74 -3.12 11.94 -12.73
CA LEU A 74 -3.86 11.06 -13.64
C LEU A 74 -5.32 10.85 -13.23
N TYR A 75 -5.74 11.37 -12.06
CA TYR A 75 -7.08 11.18 -11.49
C TYR A 75 -7.78 12.52 -11.11
N GLU A 76 -7.20 13.65 -11.50
CA GLU A 76 -7.79 15.00 -11.46
C GLU A 76 -8.37 15.36 -12.84
#